data_AF-A0A6C0LRW2-F1
#
_entry.id   AF-A0A6C0LRW2-F1
#
_cell.length_a   1.000
_cell.length_b   1.000
_cell.length_c   1.000
_cell.angle_alpha   90.00
_cell.angle_beta   90.00
_cell.angle_gamma   90.00
#
_symmetry.space_group_name_H-M   'P 1'
#
loop_
_entity.id
_entity.type
_entity.pdbx_description
1 polymer ?
#
loop_
_entity_poly.entity_id
_entity_poly.type
_entity_poly.pdbx_seq_one_letter_code
_entity_poly.pdbx_strand_id
1 'polypeptide(L)'
;MAGGLLQLSVYGSQDLFLTGTPQITFFKIVYRRYTNFAVESIPQDFLGESDFNFETSCVIEKIGDLMGKIYLEVELPEINLLKNRAYYIASIESALIEYTTIKQYYQMVYNYINIDSDVIRKLLLLCKTNNISMIDIEATMNSELFTGKLVDERIHLETYILESENFNNILALRDFKLDLIYQIKRIDIKILFNSIIANINKLGRGNSAETNDFLKRKDVIFIINNGLYAEIKDFYMSAYDLYIKYQRIYEALINKTYQERYKCAWVEQIGNALIDTLDIRIGSQLFDRHTGDWYITFMEIIMEQYQLYNYNKLIGNVPELYTFDDKIKPSYRLMIPLQFWFCRHNGLCLPLVALRYHDVMFTLRIKDLAKLFYIQDDSTLLDIQNIQSQYNIHLRDLRLWVDYVFLDSDERRRFAQSTHEYLIEIVQFEEHHGILGRQYNANLVFAHPTKFLIWYVQPNQYRHNPTGRNKCQWNNFGTRPDKTGYPLRSESIRLNTYNITDPTNDIKFFNFVQPYEYFKHSPTDGLNVYSFSTIPMEHQPSATCNFSRIDDLSINLIFTDEFLNLINNNVVNGVESGIFFVCYVLSYDIMRIMSGMAGLAFQTST
;
A
#
# COMPACT_ATOMS: atom_id res chain seq x y z
N MET A 1 30.21 -3.41 -45.86
CA MET A 1 30.54 -2.17 -45.11
C MET A 1 30.26 -0.87 -45.88
N ALA A 2 29.69 -0.86 -47.09
CA ALA A 2 29.41 0.39 -47.83
C ALA A 2 28.12 1.14 -47.41
N GLY A 3 27.20 0.48 -46.69
CA GLY A 3 25.87 1.03 -46.40
C GLY A 3 25.87 2.33 -45.58
N GLY A 4 26.60 2.38 -44.47
CA GLY A 4 26.66 3.60 -43.63
C GLY A 4 27.39 4.77 -44.30
N LEU A 5 28.40 4.48 -45.13
CA LEU A 5 29.16 5.50 -45.86
C LEU A 5 28.33 6.10 -47.00
N LEU A 6 27.50 5.27 -47.67
CA LEU A 6 26.51 5.74 -48.62
C LEU A 6 25.48 6.66 -47.94
N GLN A 7 24.99 6.33 -46.75
CA GLN A 7 24.06 7.19 -46.02
C GLN A 7 24.66 8.55 -45.65
N LEU A 8 25.94 8.59 -45.24
CA LEU A 8 26.64 9.85 -44.96
C LEU A 8 26.90 10.69 -46.23
N SER A 9 27.02 10.05 -47.39
CA SER A 9 27.23 10.75 -48.66
C SER A 9 25.96 11.38 -49.23
N VAL A 10 24.78 10.91 -48.78
CA VAL A 10 23.49 11.48 -49.15
C VAL A 10 23.19 12.62 -48.19
N TYR A 11 23.54 13.84 -48.61
CA TYR A 11 23.30 15.08 -47.86
C TYR A 11 22.42 16.04 -48.66
N GLY A 12 21.39 16.58 -48.01
CA GLY A 12 20.40 17.48 -48.63
C GLY A 12 20.30 18.84 -47.95
N SER A 13 19.44 19.72 -48.49
CA SER A 13 19.19 21.05 -47.90
C SER A 13 18.48 21.00 -46.54
N GLN A 14 17.73 19.93 -46.26
CA GLN A 14 17.06 19.73 -44.96
C GLN A 14 18.07 19.44 -43.83
N ASP A 15 19.20 18.81 -44.16
CA ASP A 15 20.23 18.45 -43.18
C ASP A 15 20.97 19.67 -42.63
N LEU A 16 20.87 20.83 -43.30
CA LEU A 16 21.42 22.09 -42.81
C LEU A 16 20.87 22.47 -41.42
N PHE A 17 19.59 22.17 -41.15
CA PHE A 17 18.95 22.43 -39.86
C PHE A 17 19.43 21.51 -38.74
N LEU A 18 19.97 20.33 -39.07
CA LEU A 18 20.36 19.31 -38.11
C LEU A 18 21.88 19.23 -37.92
N THR A 19 22.64 19.27 -39.02
CA THR A 19 24.07 18.93 -39.05
C THR A 19 24.93 19.93 -39.83
N GLY A 20 24.35 21.03 -40.32
CA GLY A 20 25.08 22.03 -41.11
C GLY A 20 26.24 22.68 -40.35
N THR A 21 26.01 23.11 -39.10
CA THR A 21 27.05 23.60 -38.19
C THR A 21 26.91 22.90 -36.84
N PRO A 22 27.52 21.70 -36.68
CA PRO A 22 27.32 20.90 -35.47
C PRO A 22 27.81 21.63 -34.22
N GLN A 23 26.91 21.84 -33.25
CA GLN A 23 27.23 22.47 -31.95
C GLN A 23 27.44 21.45 -30.83
N ILE A 24 26.90 20.24 -30.99
CA ILE A 24 27.00 19.14 -30.03
C ILE A 24 27.47 17.87 -30.75
N THR A 25 28.05 16.94 -30.00
CA THR A 25 28.42 15.61 -30.51
C THR A 25 28.01 14.53 -29.53
N PHE A 26 27.45 13.45 -30.05
CA PHE A 26 27.08 12.28 -29.25
C PHE A 26 28.25 11.30 -29.03
N PHE A 27 29.37 11.51 -29.73
CA PHE A 27 30.52 10.58 -29.69
C PHE A 27 31.62 11.01 -28.72
N LYS A 28 31.49 12.20 -28.11
CA LYS A 28 32.47 12.72 -27.14
C LYS A 28 31.77 13.47 -26.02
N ILE A 29 31.69 12.84 -24.86
CA ILE A 29 31.17 13.44 -23.63
C ILE A 29 32.34 14.05 -22.86
N VAL A 30 32.24 15.32 -22.49
CA VAL A 30 33.22 16.02 -21.63
C VAL A 30 32.69 16.01 -20.20
N TYR A 31 33.29 15.19 -19.33
CA TYR A 31 32.95 15.17 -17.91
C TYR A 31 33.47 16.43 -17.21
N ARG A 32 32.63 17.03 -16.36
CA ARG A 32 33.04 18.15 -15.50
C ARG A 32 33.75 17.60 -14.26
N ARG A 33 34.88 18.23 -13.90
CA ARG A 33 35.55 17.97 -12.62
C ARG A 33 34.71 18.54 -11.48
N TYR A 34 34.60 17.81 -10.38
CA TYR A 34 33.94 18.23 -9.15
C TYR A 34 34.97 18.41 -8.02
N THR A 35 34.58 19.10 -6.94
CA THR A 35 35.42 19.23 -5.75
C THR A 35 35.42 17.94 -4.95
N ASN A 36 36.53 17.62 -4.28
CA ASN A 36 36.61 16.37 -3.52
C ASN A 36 35.71 16.44 -2.28
N PHE A 37 34.91 15.41 -2.05
CA PHE A 37 34.08 15.26 -0.86
C PHE A 37 33.93 13.79 -0.48
N ALA A 38 33.61 13.54 0.80
CA ALA A 38 33.24 12.21 1.31
C ALA A 38 31.89 12.29 2.02
N VAL A 39 31.16 11.18 2.05
CA VAL A 39 29.85 11.07 2.71
C VAL A 39 29.89 9.94 3.73
N GLU A 40 29.41 10.20 4.93
CA GLU A 40 29.29 9.21 6.00
C GLU A 40 27.94 9.37 6.72
N SER A 41 27.23 8.26 6.93
CA SER A 41 25.97 8.24 7.67
C SER A 41 26.23 7.95 9.14
N ILE A 42 25.85 8.87 10.02
CA ILE A 42 26.08 8.76 11.47
C ILE A 42 24.73 8.82 12.19
N PRO A 43 24.43 7.90 13.12
CA PRO A 43 23.21 7.94 13.91
C PRO A 43 23.29 9.05 14.98
N GLN A 44 22.15 9.65 15.28
CA GLN A 44 21.96 10.66 16.31
C GLN A 44 20.82 10.21 17.22
N ASP A 45 21.01 10.34 18.53
CA ASP A 45 20.07 9.85 19.52
C ASP A 45 19.07 10.95 19.91
N PHE A 46 17.82 10.55 20.16
CA PHE A 46 16.80 11.46 20.67
C PHE A 46 16.96 11.66 22.19
N LEU A 47 16.75 12.90 22.61
CA LEU A 47 16.68 13.31 24.01
C LEU A 47 15.23 13.19 24.49
N GLY A 48 15.04 12.47 25.60
CA GLY A 48 13.74 12.28 26.26
C GLY A 48 13.24 10.83 26.22
N GLU A 49 11.99 10.63 26.66
CA GLU A 49 11.32 9.32 26.57
C GLU A 49 10.80 9.10 25.14
N SER A 50 11.32 8.06 24.48
CA SER A 50 11.01 7.73 23.09
C SER A 50 9.91 6.67 22.98
N ASP A 51 8.71 6.95 23.48
CA ASP A 51 7.57 6.03 23.41
C ASP A 51 6.35 6.65 22.69
N PHE A 52 5.30 5.86 22.47
CA PHE A 52 4.07 6.33 21.83
C PHE A 52 3.45 7.52 22.58
N ASN A 53 2.87 8.48 21.83
CA ASN A 53 2.27 9.72 22.36
C ASN A 53 3.24 10.70 23.04
N PHE A 54 4.56 10.47 22.98
CA PHE A 54 5.56 11.41 23.48
C PHE A 54 6.14 12.29 22.37
N GLU A 55 6.66 13.44 22.79
CA GLU A 55 7.44 14.36 21.97
C GLU A 55 8.91 14.27 22.39
N THR A 56 9.78 14.00 21.43
CA THR A 56 11.22 13.87 21.64
C THR A 56 11.97 14.81 20.73
N SER A 57 13.21 15.13 21.11
CA SER A 57 14.02 16.05 20.32
C SER A 57 15.44 15.54 20.09
N CYS A 58 15.96 15.73 18.89
CA CYS A 58 17.31 15.35 18.50
C CYS A 58 18.08 16.62 18.12
N VAL A 59 19.20 16.88 18.79
CA VAL A 59 20.12 17.97 18.43
C VAL A 59 21.20 17.37 17.54
N ILE A 60 21.39 17.95 16.35
CA ILE A 60 22.37 17.46 15.39
C ILE A 60 23.78 17.87 15.80
N GLU A 61 24.67 16.89 15.93
CA GLU A 61 26.08 17.14 16.19
C GLU A 61 26.79 17.70 14.95
N LYS A 62 27.67 18.69 15.15
CA LYS A 62 28.41 19.34 14.05
C LYS A 62 29.68 18.54 13.70
N ILE A 63 29.52 17.28 13.32
CA ILE A 63 30.62 16.37 12.95
C ILE A 63 31.13 16.67 11.53
N GLY A 64 30.21 16.75 10.57
CA GLY A 64 30.50 17.07 9.17
C GLY A 64 30.38 18.55 8.82
N ASP A 65 30.73 18.89 7.58
CA ASP A 65 30.65 20.27 7.09
C ASP A 65 29.26 20.62 6.53
N LEU A 66 28.63 19.67 5.82
CA LEU A 66 27.25 19.77 5.34
C LEU A 66 26.41 18.58 5.84
N MET A 67 25.10 18.77 5.89
CA MET A 67 24.11 17.74 6.19
C MET A 67 23.22 17.48 4.96
N GLY A 68 23.14 16.22 4.57
CA GLY A 68 22.35 15.74 3.44
C GLY A 68 21.10 14.97 3.87
N LYS A 69 20.92 13.77 3.31
CA LYS A 69 19.75 12.94 3.57
C LYS A 69 19.70 12.50 5.02
N ILE A 70 18.48 12.35 5.54
CA ILE A 70 18.24 11.85 6.88
C ILE A 70 17.19 10.75 6.87
N TYR A 71 17.35 9.78 7.77
CA TYR A 71 16.45 8.65 7.92
C TYR A 71 16.05 8.50 9.38
N LEU A 72 14.75 8.42 9.64
CA LEU A 72 14.23 8.12 10.98
C LEU A 72 14.20 6.60 11.16
N GLU A 73 15.00 6.10 12.08
CA GLU A 73 14.99 4.70 12.48
C GLU A 73 14.08 4.50 13.69
N VAL A 74 13.16 3.54 13.59
CA VAL A 74 12.26 3.14 14.68
C VAL A 74 12.23 1.61 14.78
N GLU A 75 12.55 1.06 15.95
CA GLU A 75 12.43 -0.39 16.19
C GLU A 75 11.10 -0.71 16.90
N LEU A 76 10.19 -1.35 16.16
CA LEU A 76 8.92 -1.84 16.70
C LEU A 76 9.13 -3.09 17.57
N PRO A 77 8.39 -3.22 18.69
CA PRO A 77 8.46 -4.41 19.54
C PRO A 77 7.81 -5.62 18.85
N GLU A 78 8.23 -6.82 19.27
CA GLU A 78 7.50 -8.04 18.97
C GLU A 78 6.19 -8.06 19.78
N ILE A 79 5.05 -8.26 19.11
CA ILE A 79 3.75 -8.32 19.77
C ILE A 79 3.25 -9.75 19.80
N ASN A 80 3.05 -10.25 21.02
CA ASN A 80 2.49 -11.57 21.29
C ASN A 80 1.33 -11.47 22.30
N LEU A 81 0.11 -11.28 21.79
CA LEU A 81 -1.10 -11.16 22.61
C LEU A 81 -1.65 -12.53 23.02
N LEU A 82 -0.98 -13.18 23.97
CA LEU A 82 -1.41 -14.47 24.52
C LEU A 82 -2.68 -14.34 25.35
N LYS A 83 -3.71 -15.12 25.02
CA LYS A 83 -4.91 -15.23 25.86
C LYS A 83 -4.57 -15.93 27.18
N ASN A 84 -5.31 -15.58 28.24
CA ASN A 84 -5.28 -16.38 29.46
C ASN A 84 -5.98 -17.73 29.21
N ARG A 85 -5.44 -18.82 29.76
CA ARG A 85 -5.94 -20.19 29.57
C ARG A 85 -7.42 -20.37 29.96
N ALA A 86 -7.91 -19.57 30.90
CA ALA A 86 -9.31 -19.59 31.32
C ALA A 86 -10.29 -19.15 30.23
N TYR A 87 -9.82 -18.40 29.23
CA TYR A 87 -10.63 -17.84 28.14
C TYR A 87 -10.33 -18.50 26.78
N TYR A 88 -9.67 -19.67 26.77
CA TYR A 88 -9.46 -20.41 25.52
C TYR A 88 -10.80 -20.91 25.01
N ILE A 89 -11.08 -20.65 23.73
CA ILE A 89 -12.30 -21.12 23.06
C ILE A 89 -12.15 -22.62 22.76
N ALA A 90 -10.95 -23.06 22.39
CA ALA A 90 -10.66 -24.44 22.09
C ALA A 90 -10.49 -25.27 23.36
N SER A 91 -11.46 -26.15 23.60
CA SER A 91 -11.38 -27.23 24.58
C SER A 91 -10.88 -28.51 23.92
N ILE A 92 -10.40 -29.48 24.71
CA ILE A 92 -9.99 -30.79 24.19
C ILE A 92 -11.16 -31.50 23.51
N GLU A 93 -12.37 -31.38 24.06
CA GLU A 93 -13.59 -32.01 23.53
C GLU A 93 -14.04 -31.36 22.22
N SER A 94 -14.08 -30.03 22.16
CA SER A 94 -14.43 -29.31 20.92
C SER A 94 -13.41 -29.58 19.82
N ALA A 95 -12.11 -29.55 20.13
CA ALA A 95 -11.06 -29.83 19.16
C ALA A 95 -11.08 -31.27 18.63
N LEU A 96 -11.49 -32.24 19.46
CA LEU A 96 -11.68 -33.62 19.00
C LEU A 96 -12.82 -33.73 18.00
N ILE A 97 -13.95 -33.08 18.29
CA ILE A 97 -15.10 -33.06 17.37
C ILE A 97 -14.69 -32.42 16.05
N GLU A 98 -14.05 -31.25 16.08
CA GLU A 98 -13.58 -30.56 14.87
C GLU A 98 -12.55 -31.37 14.08
N TYR A 99 -11.59 -32.01 14.75
CA TYR A 99 -10.59 -32.85 14.09
C TYR A 99 -11.24 -34.08 13.41
N THR A 100 -12.17 -34.75 14.08
CA THR A 100 -12.80 -35.97 13.55
C THR A 100 -13.68 -35.68 12.34
N THR A 101 -14.42 -34.56 12.35
CA THR A 101 -15.26 -34.14 11.22
C THR A 101 -14.42 -33.73 10.02
N ILE A 102 -13.34 -32.98 10.23
CA ILE A 102 -12.42 -32.61 9.15
C ILE A 102 -11.67 -33.83 8.60
N LYS A 103 -11.31 -34.78 9.46
CA LYS A 103 -10.71 -36.05 9.04
C LYS A 103 -11.66 -36.84 8.12
N GLN A 104 -12.95 -36.92 8.47
CA GLN A 104 -13.96 -37.55 7.63
C GLN A 104 -14.07 -36.82 6.28
N TYR A 105 -14.19 -35.49 6.29
CA TYR A 105 -14.23 -34.67 5.08
C TYR A 105 -13.02 -34.90 4.17
N TYR A 106 -11.80 -34.82 4.72
CA TYR A 106 -10.56 -35.07 3.98
C TYR A 106 -10.53 -36.48 3.37
N GLN A 107 -10.99 -37.49 4.11
CA GLN A 107 -11.03 -38.86 3.63
C GLN A 107 -12.01 -39.03 2.45
N MET A 108 -13.16 -38.34 2.48
CA MET A 108 -14.10 -38.31 1.35
C MET A 108 -13.52 -37.60 0.13
N VAL A 109 -12.87 -36.44 0.34
CA VAL A 109 -12.18 -35.71 -0.74
C VAL A 109 -11.08 -36.56 -1.37
N TYR A 110 -10.27 -37.25 -0.55
CA TYR A 110 -9.22 -38.15 -1.02
C TYR A 110 -9.79 -39.30 -1.86
N ASN A 111 -10.87 -39.95 -1.40
CA ASN A 111 -11.51 -41.04 -2.13
C ASN A 111 -12.04 -40.56 -3.49
N TYR A 112 -12.75 -39.43 -3.49
CA TYR A 112 -13.27 -38.81 -4.71
C TYR A 112 -12.15 -38.50 -5.72
N ILE A 113 -11.10 -37.77 -5.30
CA ILE A 113 -10.01 -37.37 -6.18
C ILE A 113 -9.21 -38.57 -6.70
N ASN A 114 -9.04 -39.61 -5.88
CA ASN A 114 -8.33 -40.82 -6.30
C ASN A 114 -9.10 -41.54 -7.43
N ILE A 115 -10.42 -41.66 -7.29
CA ILE A 115 -11.29 -42.28 -8.31
C ILE A 115 -11.36 -41.39 -9.56
N ASP A 116 -11.52 -40.08 -9.40
CA ASP A 116 -11.55 -39.12 -10.51
C ASP A 116 -10.23 -39.14 -11.29
N SER A 117 -9.09 -39.15 -10.59
CA SER A 117 -7.77 -39.26 -11.21
C SER A 117 -7.58 -40.57 -11.99
N ASP A 118 -8.12 -41.68 -11.51
CA ASP A 118 -8.10 -42.96 -12.22
C ASP A 118 -8.96 -42.92 -13.49
N VAL A 119 -10.16 -42.33 -13.42
CA VAL A 119 -11.04 -42.11 -14.58
C VAL A 119 -10.37 -41.19 -15.60
N ILE A 120 -9.74 -40.09 -15.17
CA ILE A 120 -8.99 -39.17 -16.04
C ILE A 120 -7.86 -39.90 -16.75
N ARG A 121 -7.07 -40.73 -16.05
CA ARG A 121 -5.98 -41.51 -16.67
C ARG A 121 -6.51 -42.47 -17.72
N LYS A 122 -7.60 -43.18 -17.41
CA LYS A 122 -8.24 -44.12 -18.35
C LYS A 122 -8.82 -43.38 -19.56
N LEU A 123 -9.50 -42.24 -19.36
CA LEU A 123 -10.02 -41.40 -20.44
C LEU A 123 -8.89 -40.86 -21.32
N LEU A 124 -7.81 -40.35 -20.73
CA LEU A 124 -6.64 -39.87 -21.47
C LEU A 124 -6.01 -40.98 -22.32
N LEU A 125 -5.97 -42.21 -21.81
CA LEU A 125 -5.52 -43.38 -22.57
C LEU A 125 -6.44 -43.65 -23.77
N LEU A 126 -7.76 -43.65 -23.56
CA LEU A 126 -8.77 -43.83 -24.63
C LEU A 126 -8.67 -42.75 -25.71
N CYS A 127 -8.48 -41.48 -25.32
CA CYS A 127 -8.35 -40.36 -26.26
C CYS A 127 -7.06 -40.42 -27.09
N LYS A 128 -5.95 -40.94 -26.51
CA LYS A 128 -4.65 -41.09 -27.20
C LYS A 128 -4.59 -42.30 -28.12
N THR A 129 -5.41 -43.32 -27.90
CA THR A 129 -5.46 -44.48 -28.79
C THR A 129 -6.21 -44.15 -30.10
N ASN A 130 -5.51 -44.27 -31.23
CA ASN A 130 -6.04 -43.92 -32.55
C ASN A 130 -7.14 -44.86 -33.08
N ASN A 131 -7.28 -46.07 -32.52
CA ASN A 131 -8.13 -47.14 -33.06
C ASN A 131 -9.55 -47.21 -32.43
N ILE A 132 -9.90 -46.29 -31.54
CA ILE A 132 -11.22 -46.25 -30.89
C ILE A 132 -12.01 -45.11 -31.54
N SER A 133 -13.30 -45.24 -31.83
CA SER A 133 -14.12 -44.14 -32.35
C SER A 133 -14.53 -43.17 -31.23
N MET A 134 -14.85 -41.90 -31.53
CA MET A 134 -15.32 -40.97 -30.49
C MET A 134 -16.67 -41.41 -29.89
N ILE A 135 -17.53 -42.04 -30.70
CA ILE A 135 -18.83 -42.58 -30.28
C ILE A 135 -18.65 -43.64 -29.18
N ASP A 136 -17.65 -44.52 -29.31
CA ASP A 136 -17.35 -45.53 -28.30
C ASP A 136 -16.80 -44.90 -27.01
N ILE A 137 -16.02 -43.82 -27.11
CA ILE A 137 -15.53 -43.06 -25.94
C ILE A 137 -16.71 -42.39 -25.22
N GLU A 138 -17.67 -41.82 -25.96
CA GLU A 138 -18.89 -41.25 -25.38
C GLU A 138 -19.76 -42.31 -24.69
N ALA A 139 -19.88 -43.50 -25.29
CA ALA A 139 -20.61 -44.62 -24.71
C ALA A 139 -19.95 -45.16 -23.43
N THR A 140 -18.62 -45.28 -23.43
CA THR A 140 -17.86 -45.75 -22.26
C THR A 140 -17.93 -44.76 -21.10
N MET A 141 -17.80 -43.45 -21.35
CA MET A 141 -17.93 -42.41 -20.32
C MET A 141 -19.33 -42.32 -19.73
N ASN A 142 -20.37 -42.66 -20.49
CA ASN A 142 -21.74 -42.69 -19.99
C ASN A 142 -22.13 -44.03 -19.33
N SER A 143 -21.28 -45.05 -19.40
CA SER A 143 -21.54 -46.33 -18.77
C SER A 143 -21.42 -46.26 -17.23
N GLU A 144 -22.34 -46.93 -16.54
CA GLU A 144 -22.33 -47.05 -15.07
C GLU A 144 -21.12 -47.84 -14.57
N LEU A 145 -20.63 -48.82 -15.34
CA LEU A 145 -19.45 -49.61 -14.98
C LEU A 145 -18.17 -48.77 -14.91
N PHE A 146 -18.07 -47.72 -15.73
CA PHE A 146 -16.87 -46.87 -15.82
C PHE A 146 -16.94 -45.66 -14.88
N THR A 147 -18.10 -45.00 -14.79
CA THR A 147 -18.27 -43.76 -14.01
C THR A 147 -19.18 -43.88 -12.79
N GLY A 148 -19.82 -45.03 -12.54
CA GLY A 148 -20.77 -45.20 -11.43
C GLY A 148 -20.14 -44.88 -10.07
N LYS A 149 -18.98 -45.48 -9.77
CA LYS A 149 -18.24 -45.22 -8.52
C LYS A 149 -17.87 -43.74 -8.33
N LEU A 150 -17.53 -43.04 -9.42
CA LEU A 150 -17.23 -41.60 -9.39
C LEU A 150 -18.47 -40.79 -9.01
N VAL A 151 -19.61 -41.12 -9.63
CA VAL A 151 -20.88 -40.44 -9.36
C VAL A 151 -21.36 -40.70 -7.93
N ASP A 152 -21.23 -41.92 -7.44
CA ASP A 152 -21.60 -42.29 -6.06
C ASP A 152 -20.77 -41.51 -5.04
N GLU A 153 -19.45 -41.47 -5.20
CA GLU A 153 -18.56 -40.72 -4.29
C GLU A 153 -18.75 -39.21 -4.38
N ARG A 154 -19.04 -38.67 -5.58
CA ARG A 154 -19.41 -37.26 -5.72
C ARG A 154 -20.69 -36.96 -4.96
N ILE A 155 -21.75 -37.75 -5.14
CA ILE A 155 -23.03 -37.55 -4.44
C ILE A 155 -22.80 -37.68 -2.93
N HIS A 156 -21.98 -38.62 -2.50
CA HIS A 156 -21.66 -38.79 -1.08
C HIS A 156 -20.93 -37.58 -0.49
N LEU A 157 -19.98 -37.00 -1.23
CA LEU A 157 -19.28 -35.77 -0.83
C LEU A 157 -20.21 -34.55 -0.84
N GLU A 158 -21.02 -34.38 -1.88
CA GLU A 158 -21.98 -33.27 -2.01
C GLU A 158 -23.05 -33.31 -0.90
N THR A 159 -23.60 -34.50 -0.60
CA THR A 159 -24.57 -34.69 0.49
C THR A 159 -23.94 -34.39 1.84
N TYR A 160 -22.71 -34.84 2.09
CA TYR A 160 -22.01 -34.50 3.33
C TYR A 160 -21.78 -32.99 3.50
N ILE A 161 -21.38 -32.29 2.43
CA ILE A 161 -21.18 -30.83 2.46
C ILE A 161 -22.50 -30.09 2.69
N LEU A 162 -23.61 -30.55 2.13
CA LEU A 162 -24.91 -29.87 2.23
C LEU A 162 -25.63 -30.16 3.55
N GLU A 163 -25.73 -31.43 3.94
CA GLU A 163 -26.69 -31.91 4.92
C GLU A 163 -26.10 -32.14 6.32
N SER A 164 -24.77 -32.31 6.45
CA SER A 164 -24.21 -32.66 7.75
C SER A 164 -24.17 -31.47 8.73
N GLU A 165 -24.79 -31.63 9.89
CA GLU A 165 -24.79 -30.62 10.97
C GLU A 165 -23.39 -30.37 11.52
N ASN A 166 -22.57 -31.42 11.58
CA ASN A 166 -21.20 -31.33 12.06
C ASN A 166 -20.30 -30.49 11.14
N PHE A 167 -20.56 -30.48 9.83
CA PHE A 167 -19.86 -29.61 8.88
C PHE A 167 -20.35 -28.16 8.99
N ASN A 168 -21.62 -27.94 9.36
CA ASN A 168 -22.16 -26.60 9.63
C ASN A 168 -21.55 -25.92 10.84
N ASN A 169 -21.14 -26.71 11.84
CA ASN A 169 -20.59 -26.19 13.08
C ASN A 169 -19.20 -25.56 12.90
N ILE A 170 -18.47 -25.93 11.84
CA ILE A 170 -17.16 -25.34 11.54
C ILE A 170 -17.38 -24.11 10.65
N LEU A 171 -17.23 -22.92 11.24
CA LEU A 171 -17.33 -21.62 10.56
C LEU A 171 -16.54 -21.57 9.23
N ALA A 172 -15.31 -22.08 9.22
CA ALA A 172 -14.44 -22.09 8.05
C ALA A 172 -14.95 -22.93 6.87
N LEU A 173 -15.88 -23.86 7.10
CA LEU A 173 -16.46 -24.73 6.08
C LEU A 173 -17.89 -24.30 5.73
N ARG A 174 -18.65 -23.81 6.72
CA ARG A 174 -20.03 -23.34 6.56
C ARG A 174 -20.13 -22.21 5.54
N ASP A 175 -19.26 -21.21 5.64
CA ASP A 175 -19.36 -19.99 4.82
C ASP A 175 -18.96 -20.24 3.35
N PHE A 176 -18.20 -21.31 3.06
CA PHE A 176 -17.72 -21.67 1.71
C PHE A 176 -18.43 -22.86 1.06
N LYS A 177 -19.55 -23.33 1.62
CA LYS A 177 -20.29 -24.51 1.12
C LYS A 177 -20.60 -24.46 -0.37
N LEU A 178 -21.13 -23.34 -0.83
CA LEU A 178 -21.56 -23.16 -2.23
C LEU A 178 -20.36 -23.17 -3.17
N ASP A 179 -19.27 -22.53 -2.76
CA ASP A 179 -18.03 -22.46 -3.54
C ASP A 179 -17.39 -23.85 -3.68
N LEU A 180 -17.38 -24.66 -2.61
CA LEU A 180 -16.87 -26.03 -2.64
C LEU A 180 -17.67 -26.91 -3.61
N ILE A 181 -19.00 -26.80 -3.63
CA ILE A 181 -19.85 -27.54 -4.57
C ILE A 181 -19.58 -27.08 -6.00
N TYR A 182 -19.40 -25.77 -6.22
CA TYR A 182 -19.06 -25.23 -7.53
C TYR A 182 -17.69 -25.73 -8.01
N GLN A 183 -16.69 -25.81 -7.11
CA GLN A 183 -15.38 -26.39 -7.40
C GLN A 183 -15.47 -27.88 -7.75
N ILE A 184 -16.25 -28.68 -7.01
CA ILE A 184 -16.47 -30.10 -7.33
C ILE A 184 -17.04 -30.25 -8.74
N LYS A 185 -18.05 -29.44 -9.11
CA LYS A 185 -18.64 -29.48 -10.46
C LYS A 185 -17.69 -29.04 -11.57
N ARG A 186 -16.76 -28.14 -11.28
CA ARG A 186 -15.71 -27.71 -12.21
C ARG A 186 -14.65 -28.77 -12.42
N ILE A 187 -14.34 -29.54 -11.39
CA ILE A 187 -13.29 -30.56 -11.40
C ILE A 187 -13.79 -31.89 -11.97
N ASP A 188 -15.07 -32.24 -11.77
CA ASP A 188 -15.59 -33.54 -12.18
C ASP A 188 -15.43 -33.83 -13.68
N ILE A 189 -14.65 -34.88 -14.00
CA ILE A 189 -14.31 -35.21 -15.39
C ILE A 189 -15.55 -35.58 -16.22
N LYS A 190 -16.57 -36.19 -15.63
CA LYS A 190 -17.78 -36.62 -16.35
C LYS A 190 -18.61 -35.39 -16.74
N ILE A 191 -18.75 -34.43 -15.83
CA ILE A 191 -19.44 -33.16 -16.11
C ILE A 191 -18.69 -32.37 -17.18
N LEU A 192 -17.37 -32.22 -17.03
CA LEU A 192 -16.52 -31.53 -18.00
C LEU A 192 -16.60 -32.18 -19.38
N PHE A 193 -16.44 -33.49 -19.47
CA PHE A 193 -16.52 -34.25 -20.72
C PHE A 193 -17.85 -34.04 -21.43
N ASN A 194 -18.97 -34.16 -20.71
CA ASN A 194 -20.31 -33.94 -21.26
C ASN A 194 -20.52 -32.48 -21.72
N SER A 195 -19.95 -31.51 -20.99
CA SER A 195 -20.04 -30.09 -21.36
C SER A 195 -19.27 -29.77 -22.65
N ILE A 196 -18.08 -30.36 -22.84
CA ILE A 196 -17.25 -30.21 -24.05
C ILE A 196 -18.00 -30.76 -25.25
N ILE A 197 -18.54 -31.98 -25.13
CA ILE A 197 -19.30 -32.63 -26.21
C ILE A 197 -20.53 -31.81 -26.58
N ALA A 198 -21.30 -31.34 -25.59
CA ALA A 198 -22.49 -30.53 -25.83
C ALA A 198 -22.15 -29.21 -26.55
N ASN A 199 -21.07 -28.54 -26.14
CA ASN A 199 -20.61 -27.29 -26.76
C ASN A 199 -20.16 -27.50 -28.21
N ILE A 200 -19.37 -28.54 -28.48
CA ILE A 200 -18.90 -28.84 -29.84
C ILE A 200 -20.06 -29.28 -30.74
N ASN A 201 -21.02 -30.07 -30.22
CA ASN A 201 -22.22 -30.44 -30.97
C ASN A 201 -23.10 -29.22 -31.30
N LYS A 202 -23.11 -28.18 -30.44
CA LYS A 202 -23.86 -26.93 -30.67
C LYS A 202 -23.18 -26.01 -31.67
N LEU A 203 -21.86 -25.85 -31.58
CA LEU A 203 -21.07 -24.92 -32.40
C LEU A 203 -20.64 -25.53 -33.75
N GLY A 204 -20.47 -26.85 -33.83
CA GLY A 204 -19.97 -27.59 -34.99
C GLY A 204 -21.03 -27.98 -36.03
N ARG A 205 -22.20 -27.33 -36.05
CA ARG A 205 -23.33 -27.68 -36.95
C ARG A 205 -23.03 -27.56 -38.45
N GLY A 206 -21.94 -26.89 -38.83
CA GLY A 206 -21.47 -26.74 -40.22
C GLY A 206 -20.24 -27.58 -40.60
N ASN A 207 -19.69 -28.37 -39.68
CA ASN A 207 -18.46 -29.14 -39.90
C ASN A 207 -18.76 -30.60 -40.30
N SER A 208 -17.80 -31.26 -40.94
CA SER A 208 -17.86 -32.72 -41.17
C SER A 208 -17.77 -33.49 -39.84
N ALA A 209 -18.33 -34.70 -39.79
CA ALA A 209 -18.32 -35.53 -38.57
C ALA A 209 -16.88 -35.81 -38.07
N GLU A 210 -15.95 -36.05 -38.99
CA GLU A 210 -14.53 -36.31 -38.68
C GLU A 210 -13.85 -35.10 -38.03
N THR A 211 -14.12 -33.89 -38.52
CA THR A 211 -13.60 -32.66 -37.92
C THR A 211 -14.15 -32.42 -36.52
N ASN A 212 -15.43 -32.75 -36.27
CA ASN A 212 -16.01 -32.61 -34.93
C ASN A 212 -15.42 -33.63 -33.95
N ASP A 213 -15.19 -34.87 -34.38
CA ASP A 213 -14.56 -35.91 -33.54
C ASP A 213 -13.10 -35.59 -33.20
N PHE A 214 -12.35 -35.02 -34.16
CA PHE A 214 -11.00 -34.52 -33.92
C PHE A 214 -10.99 -33.38 -32.88
N LEU A 215 -11.89 -32.40 -33.02
CA LEU A 215 -11.99 -31.27 -32.09
C LEU A 215 -12.36 -31.75 -30.67
N LYS A 216 -13.33 -32.67 -30.54
CA LYS A 216 -13.70 -33.26 -29.25
C LYS A 216 -12.50 -33.89 -28.55
N ARG A 217 -11.71 -34.71 -29.24
CA ARG A 217 -10.50 -35.33 -28.66
C ARG A 217 -9.46 -34.31 -28.28
N LYS A 218 -9.19 -33.35 -29.16
CA LYS A 218 -8.17 -32.33 -28.94
C LYS A 218 -8.51 -31.48 -27.72
N ASP A 219 -9.76 -31.04 -27.58
CA ASP A 219 -10.20 -30.18 -26.49
C ASP A 219 -10.23 -30.92 -25.15
N VAL A 220 -10.66 -32.19 -25.13
CA VAL A 220 -10.59 -33.04 -23.92
C VAL A 220 -9.14 -33.20 -23.45
N ILE A 221 -8.21 -33.53 -24.37
CA ILE A 221 -6.78 -33.66 -24.03
C ILE A 221 -6.20 -32.33 -23.54
N PHE A 222 -6.58 -31.22 -24.18
CA PHE A 222 -6.11 -29.88 -23.83
C PHE A 222 -6.53 -29.49 -22.41
N ILE A 223 -7.81 -29.68 -22.06
CA ILE A 223 -8.36 -29.33 -20.74
C ILE A 223 -7.72 -30.18 -19.64
N ILE A 224 -7.57 -31.49 -19.86
CA ILE A 224 -6.91 -32.39 -18.91
C ILE A 224 -5.47 -31.92 -18.63
N ASN A 225 -4.69 -31.59 -19.67
CA ASN A 225 -3.27 -31.26 -19.50
C ASN A 225 -3.00 -29.85 -18.96
N ASN A 226 -3.82 -28.85 -19.32
CA ASN A 226 -3.50 -27.44 -19.05
C ASN A 226 -4.26 -26.81 -17.88
N GLY A 227 -5.37 -27.39 -17.42
CA GLY A 227 -6.19 -26.79 -16.36
C GLY A 227 -6.59 -27.75 -15.24
N LEU A 228 -7.07 -28.94 -15.61
CA LEU A 228 -7.75 -29.83 -14.66
C LEU A 228 -6.89 -30.26 -13.47
N TYR A 229 -5.64 -30.66 -13.72
CA TYR A 229 -4.75 -31.10 -12.64
C TYR A 229 -4.38 -29.98 -11.66
N ALA A 230 -4.33 -28.72 -12.12
CA ALA A 230 -4.09 -27.57 -11.24
C ALA A 230 -5.29 -27.35 -10.32
N GLU A 231 -6.52 -27.37 -10.86
CA GLU A 231 -7.74 -27.23 -10.06
C GLU A 231 -7.93 -28.37 -9.06
N ILE A 232 -7.68 -29.62 -9.47
CA ILE A 232 -7.70 -30.80 -8.57
C ILE A 232 -6.70 -30.62 -7.43
N LYS A 233 -5.49 -30.16 -7.74
CA LYS A 233 -4.44 -29.95 -6.74
C LYS A 233 -4.85 -28.88 -5.74
N ASP A 234 -5.37 -27.75 -6.21
CA ASP A 234 -5.77 -26.64 -5.33
C ASP A 234 -6.91 -27.07 -4.39
N PHE A 235 -7.93 -27.77 -4.91
CA PHE A 235 -9.00 -28.35 -4.11
C PHE A 235 -8.48 -29.35 -3.07
N TYR A 236 -7.64 -30.31 -3.48
CA TYR A 236 -7.04 -31.28 -2.56
C TYR A 236 -6.19 -30.61 -1.47
N MET A 237 -5.32 -29.67 -1.84
CA MET A 237 -4.43 -28.98 -0.90
C MET A 237 -5.21 -28.17 0.11
N SER A 238 -6.29 -27.50 -0.30
CA SER A 238 -7.17 -26.78 0.65
C SER A 238 -7.76 -27.69 1.74
N ALA A 239 -8.21 -28.89 1.37
CA ALA A 239 -8.74 -29.87 2.33
C ALA A 239 -7.63 -30.46 3.21
N TYR A 240 -6.46 -30.73 2.63
CA TYR A 240 -5.30 -31.25 3.35
C TYR A 240 -4.72 -30.26 4.37
N ASP A 241 -4.58 -28.99 3.99
CA ASP A 241 -4.09 -27.93 4.88
C ASP A 241 -5.02 -27.73 6.08
N LEU A 242 -6.34 -27.83 5.86
CA LEU A 242 -7.34 -27.81 6.92
C LEU A 242 -7.14 -29.01 7.86
N TYR A 243 -7.00 -30.22 7.32
CA TYR A 243 -6.76 -31.44 8.11
C TYR A 243 -5.51 -31.32 8.99
N ILE A 244 -4.37 -30.91 8.42
CA ILE A 244 -3.12 -30.75 9.16
C ILE A 244 -3.24 -29.66 10.24
N LYS A 245 -3.93 -28.56 9.94
CA LYS A 245 -4.15 -27.48 10.91
C LYS A 245 -4.89 -27.99 12.15
N TYR A 246 -6.03 -28.65 11.98
CA TYR A 246 -6.83 -29.12 13.11
C TYR A 246 -6.19 -30.31 13.82
N GLN A 247 -5.46 -31.17 13.10
CA GLN A 247 -4.63 -32.21 13.71
C GLN A 247 -3.59 -31.60 14.68
N ARG A 248 -2.85 -30.58 14.23
CA ARG A 248 -1.85 -29.90 15.05
C ARG A 248 -2.46 -29.22 16.27
N ILE A 249 -3.63 -28.61 16.13
CA ILE A 249 -4.36 -28.00 17.26
C ILE A 249 -4.72 -29.05 18.30
N TYR A 250 -5.31 -30.17 17.86
CA TYR A 250 -5.69 -31.28 18.73
C TYR A 250 -4.48 -31.90 19.45
N GLU A 251 -3.39 -32.19 18.72
CA GLU A 251 -2.14 -32.70 19.29
C GLU A 251 -1.51 -31.71 20.29
N ALA A 252 -1.51 -30.41 19.98
CA ALA A 252 -0.99 -29.38 20.87
C ALA A 252 -1.82 -29.24 22.15
N LEU A 253 -3.14 -29.44 22.08
CA LEU A 253 -4.03 -29.44 23.24
C LEU A 253 -3.76 -30.65 24.15
N ILE A 254 -3.61 -31.86 23.58
CA ILE A 254 -3.24 -33.07 24.33
C ILE A 254 -1.89 -32.87 25.04
N ASN A 255 -0.91 -32.32 24.33
CA ASN A 255 0.44 -32.10 24.85
C ASN A 255 0.53 -30.88 25.79
N LYS A 256 -0.58 -30.16 26.03
CA LYS A 256 -0.65 -28.92 26.84
C LYS A 256 0.27 -27.79 26.35
N THR A 257 0.68 -27.82 25.08
CA THR A 257 1.52 -26.80 24.43
C THR A 257 0.70 -25.77 23.64
N TYR A 258 -0.62 -25.96 23.54
CA TYR A 258 -1.50 -25.04 22.83
C TYR A 258 -1.58 -23.66 23.50
N GLN A 259 -1.52 -22.62 22.67
CA GLN A 259 -1.63 -21.23 23.07
C GLN A 259 -2.57 -20.50 22.10
N GLU A 260 -3.66 -19.93 22.62
CA GLU A 260 -4.50 -19.01 21.85
C GLU A 260 -3.99 -17.59 21.96
N ARG A 261 -4.12 -16.85 20.87
CA ARG A 261 -3.77 -15.43 20.79
C ARG A 261 -4.97 -14.60 20.38
N TYR A 262 -5.00 -13.34 20.78
CA TYR A 262 -5.93 -12.37 20.22
C TYR A 262 -5.48 -11.98 18.82
N LYS A 263 -6.43 -11.74 17.91
CA LYS A 263 -6.10 -11.20 16.59
C LYS A 263 -5.69 -9.75 16.72
N CYS A 264 -4.65 -9.35 16.02
CA CYS A 264 -4.19 -7.96 16.01
C CYS A 264 -3.47 -7.61 14.70
N ALA A 265 -3.35 -6.32 14.45
CA ALA A 265 -2.54 -5.79 13.36
C ALA A 265 -2.11 -4.35 13.62
N TRP A 266 -0.99 -4.01 13.00
CA TRP A 266 -0.59 -2.62 12.81
C TRP A 266 -1.38 -1.98 11.66
N VAL A 267 -1.50 -0.65 11.67
CA VAL A 267 -2.04 0.08 10.52
C VAL A 267 -1.13 -0.05 9.30
N GLU A 268 -1.72 0.09 8.12
CA GLU A 268 -0.96 0.12 6.87
C GLU A 268 -0.04 1.34 6.82
N GLN A 269 1.11 1.20 6.16
CA GLN A 269 2.15 2.24 6.09
C GLN A 269 2.54 2.80 7.47
N ILE A 270 2.69 1.91 8.47
CA ILE A 270 2.98 2.29 9.86
C ILE A 270 4.13 3.28 10.00
N GLY A 271 5.20 3.16 9.21
CA GLY A 271 6.32 4.10 9.29
C GLY A 271 5.91 5.56 9.04
N ASN A 272 5.09 5.81 8.03
CA ASN A 272 4.57 7.16 7.77
C ASN A 272 3.50 7.55 8.81
N ALA A 273 2.59 6.62 9.12
CA ALA A 273 1.48 6.89 10.04
C ALA A 273 1.94 7.18 11.48
N LEU A 274 3.10 6.65 11.90
CA LEU A 274 3.68 6.81 13.23
C LEU A 274 4.03 8.27 13.55
N ILE A 275 4.40 9.05 12.53
CA ILE A 275 4.77 10.46 12.66
C ILE A 275 3.49 11.28 12.82
N ASP A 276 3.34 11.97 13.96
CA ASP A 276 2.29 12.99 14.13
C ASP A 276 2.77 14.29 13.49
N THR A 277 3.83 14.85 14.05
CA THR A 277 4.52 16.05 13.55
C THR A 277 6.03 15.88 13.63
N LEU A 278 6.73 16.37 12.63
CA LEU A 278 8.17 16.46 12.59
C LEU A 278 8.59 17.88 12.22
N ASP A 279 9.20 18.57 13.18
CA ASP A 279 9.64 19.95 13.06
C ASP A 279 11.16 20.02 12.87
N ILE A 280 11.62 20.87 11.96
CA ILE A 280 13.03 21.29 11.89
C ILE A 280 13.16 22.72 12.41
N ARG A 281 13.99 22.88 13.44
CA ARG A 281 14.32 24.17 14.04
C ARG A 281 15.81 24.47 13.88
N ILE A 282 16.12 25.69 13.50
CA ILE A 282 17.51 26.17 13.41
C ILE A 282 17.63 27.39 14.31
N GLY A 283 18.40 27.28 15.39
CA GLY A 283 18.36 28.24 16.48
C GLY A 283 17.00 28.19 17.18
N SER A 284 16.32 29.33 17.31
CA SER A 284 14.98 29.41 17.92
C SER A 284 13.82 29.38 16.91
N GLN A 285 14.11 29.36 15.61
CA GLN A 285 13.10 29.50 14.55
C GLN A 285 12.69 28.13 13.99
N LEU A 286 11.38 27.94 13.78
CA LEU A 286 10.82 26.83 12.99
C LEU A 286 10.99 27.13 11.50
N PHE A 287 11.62 26.21 10.77
CA PHE A 287 11.84 26.36 9.33
C PHE A 287 10.79 25.62 8.51
N ASP A 288 10.46 24.39 8.90
CA ASP A 288 9.51 23.54 8.19
C ASP A 288 8.89 22.52 9.14
N ARG A 289 7.67 22.08 8.82
CA ARG A 289 6.89 21.13 9.61
C ARG A 289 6.23 20.13 8.67
N HIS A 290 6.53 18.86 8.86
CA HIS A 290 5.90 17.76 8.14
C HIS A 290 5.01 16.93 9.06
N THR A 291 3.96 16.34 8.50
CA THR A 291 3.08 15.38 9.17
C THR A 291 3.23 13.99 8.54
N GLY A 292 2.82 12.93 9.25
CA GLY A 292 2.78 11.58 8.67
C GLY A 292 1.87 11.51 7.43
N ASP A 293 0.76 12.24 7.47
CA ASP A 293 -0.23 12.35 6.40
C ASP A 293 0.35 13.01 5.13
N TRP A 294 1.19 14.03 5.30
CA TRP A 294 1.99 14.60 4.21
C TRP A 294 2.89 13.53 3.58
N TYR A 295 3.61 12.74 4.38
CA TYR A 295 4.47 11.68 3.83
C TYR A 295 3.69 10.62 3.05
N ILE A 296 2.50 10.22 3.51
CA ILE A 296 1.63 9.28 2.79
C ILE A 296 1.26 9.86 1.42
N THR A 297 0.68 11.06 1.41
CA THR A 297 0.16 11.68 0.17
C THR A 297 1.27 12.07 -0.80
N PHE A 298 2.34 12.69 -0.31
CA PHE A 298 3.46 13.14 -1.12
C PHE A 298 4.21 11.98 -1.76
N MET A 299 4.42 10.88 -1.03
CA MET A 299 5.10 9.70 -1.57
C MET A 299 4.29 9.00 -2.64
N GLU A 300 2.96 8.92 -2.49
CA GLU A 300 2.09 8.32 -3.50
C GLU A 300 2.21 8.99 -4.87
N ILE A 301 2.48 10.31 -4.91
CA ILE A 301 2.50 11.09 -6.15
C ILE A 301 3.92 11.12 -6.78
N ILE A 302 4.96 11.11 -5.95
CA ILE A 302 6.35 11.32 -6.39
C ILE A 302 7.08 10.02 -6.72
N MET A 303 6.79 8.95 -6.00
CA MET A 303 7.56 7.72 -6.12
C MET A 303 7.35 7.01 -7.45
N GLU A 304 8.44 6.47 -8.01
CA GLU A 304 8.39 5.65 -9.21
C GLU A 304 8.01 4.20 -8.85
N GLN A 305 7.29 3.51 -9.73
CA GLN A 305 6.71 2.19 -9.45
C GLN A 305 7.74 1.14 -8.99
N TYR A 306 8.97 1.17 -9.53
CA TYR A 306 10.02 0.23 -9.14
C TYR A 306 10.61 0.52 -7.74
N GLN A 307 10.49 1.74 -7.24
CA GLN A 307 10.97 2.13 -5.91
C GLN A 307 9.98 1.73 -4.80
N LEU A 308 8.69 1.65 -5.14
CA LEU A 308 7.60 1.41 -4.21
C LEU A 308 7.78 0.12 -3.39
N TYR A 309 8.29 -0.96 -4.00
CA TYR A 309 8.54 -2.22 -3.28
C TYR A 309 9.56 -2.04 -2.15
N ASN A 310 10.67 -1.35 -2.41
CA ASN A 310 11.70 -1.10 -1.40
C ASN A 310 11.21 -0.12 -0.34
N TYR A 311 10.49 0.92 -0.76
CA TYR A 311 9.91 1.89 0.17
C TYR A 311 8.92 1.24 1.13
N ASN A 312 8.00 0.40 0.63
CA ASN A 312 7.07 -0.34 1.48
C ASN A 312 7.79 -1.20 2.54
N LYS A 313 8.96 -1.77 2.23
CA LYS A 313 9.78 -2.45 3.25
C LYS A 313 10.38 -1.49 4.26
N LEU A 314 10.90 -0.35 3.82
CA LEU A 314 11.49 0.68 4.69
C LEU A 314 10.48 1.21 5.72
N ILE A 315 9.24 1.44 5.30
CA ILE A 315 8.16 1.96 6.16
C ILE A 315 7.30 0.88 6.83
N GLY A 316 7.69 -0.40 6.71
CA GLY A 316 6.96 -1.51 7.36
C GLY A 316 5.57 -1.78 6.80
N ASN A 317 5.29 -1.39 5.56
CA ASN A 317 4.06 -1.74 4.85
C ASN A 317 4.13 -3.18 4.29
N VAL A 318 4.34 -4.14 5.19
CA VAL A 318 4.47 -5.58 4.88
C VAL A 318 3.29 -6.37 5.44
N PRO A 319 2.78 -7.39 4.72
CA PRO A 319 1.62 -8.16 5.17
C PRO A 319 1.77 -8.70 6.59
N GLU A 320 2.97 -9.13 6.98
CA GLU A 320 3.26 -9.65 8.32
C GLU A 320 2.84 -8.70 9.46
N LEU A 321 2.91 -7.39 9.24
CA LEU A 321 2.55 -6.38 10.23
C LEU A 321 1.08 -5.95 10.15
N TYR A 322 0.54 -5.74 8.95
CA TYR A 322 -0.81 -5.18 8.77
C TYR A 322 -1.92 -6.24 8.58
N THR A 323 -1.59 -7.52 8.34
CA THR A 323 -2.63 -8.56 8.25
C THR A 323 -3.27 -8.79 9.60
N PHE A 324 -4.60 -8.71 9.66
CA PHE A 324 -5.34 -8.95 10.89
C PHE A 324 -5.47 -10.45 11.18
N ASP A 325 -4.56 -10.98 11.98
CA ASP A 325 -4.47 -12.40 12.30
C ASP A 325 -4.03 -12.64 13.76
N ASP A 326 -4.05 -13.91 14.16
CA ASP A 326 -3.65 -14.41 15.48
C ASP A 326 -2.16 -14.82 15.53
N LYS A 327 -1.36 -14.39 14.56
CA LYS A 327 0.08 -14.67 14.52
C LYS A 327 0.83 -13.62 15.33
N ILE A 328 2.02 -14.00 15.79
CA ILE A 328 2.95 -13.08 16.44
C ILE A 328 3.38 -12.04 15.42
N LYS A 329 3.30 -10.76 15.80
CA LYS A 329 3.87 -9.68 14.98
C LYS A 329 5.34 -9.56 15.32
N PRO A 330 6.26 -9.82 14.39
CA PRO A 330 7.68 -9.79 14.68
C PRO A 330 8.14 -8.36 15.02
N SER A 331 9.24 -8.26 15.77
CA SER A 331 9.94 -6.98 15.89
C SER A 331 10.46 -6.56 14.52
N TYR A 332 10.28 -5.28 14.18
CA TYR A 332 10.57 -4.77 12.85
C TYR A 332 11.27 -3.42 12.94
N ARG A 333 12.39 -3.28 12.21
CA ARG A 333 13.17 -2.05 12.14
C ARG A 333 12.73 -1.22 10.94
N LEU A 334 12.11 -0.09 11.21
CA LEU A 334 11.67 0.89 10.22
C LEU A 334 12.82 1.86 9.92
N MET A 335 12.95 2.26 8.66
CA MET A 335 13.90 3.29 8.22
C MET A 335 13.19 4.27 7.29
N ILE A 336 12.57 5.30 7.87
CA ILE A 336 11.69 6.23 7.15
C ILE A 336 12.53 7.38 6.56
N PRO A 337 12.57 7.53 5.22
CA PRO A 337 13.34 8.61 4.59
C PRO A 337 12.59 9.94 4.67
N LEU A 338 13.16 10.92 5.36
CA LEU A 338 12.55 12.24 5.50
C LEU A 338 12.76 13.09 4.24
N GLN A 339 11.87 14.06 4.00
CA GLN A 339 11.75 14.75 2.70
C GLN A 339 11.88 16.26 2.77
N PHE A 340 12.64 16.77 3.74
CA PHE A 340 12.98 18.19 3.77
C PHE A 340 13.71 18.62 2.49
N TRP A 341 13.76 19.91 2.22
CA TRP A 341 14.35 20.46 0.99
C TRP A 341 15.80 19.99 0.74
N PHE A 342 16.60 19.83 1.79
CA PHE A 342 18.00 19.38 1.71
C PHE A 342 18.14 17.86 1.54
N CYS A 343 17.08 17.07 1.76
CA CYS A 343 17.08 15.61 1.55
C CYS A 343 16.84 15.23 0.09
N ARG A 344 16.10 16.06 -0.65
CA ARG A 344 15.70 15.78 -2.04
C ARG A 344 16.78 16.12 -3.05
N HIS A 345 17.56 17.18 -2.79
CA HIS A 345 18.58 17.65 -3.72
C HIS A 345 19.92 17.86 -3.00
N ASN A 346 20.97 17.20 -3.49
CA ASN A 346 22.33 17.33 -2.94
C ASN A 346 22.89 18.76 -3.06
N GLY A 347 22.38 19.59 -4.00
CA GLY A 347 22.77 20.99 -4.12
C GLY A 347 22.26 21.88 -2.98
N LEU A 348 21.34 21.38 -2.16
CA LEU A 348 20.71 22.10 -1.04
C LEU A 348 21.13 21.53 0.32
N CYS A 349 22.17 20.70 0.38
CA CYS A 349 22.70 20.21 1.65
C CYS A 349 22.94 21.37 2.62
N LEU A 350 22.48 21.22 3.85
CA LEU A 350 22.51 22.27 4.85
C LEU A 350 23.95 22.48 5.35
N PRO A 351 24.55 23.68 5.21
CA PRO A 351 25.95 23.88 5.58
C PRO A 351 26.11 24.10 7.09
N LEU A 352 26.32 23.01 7.84
CA LEU A 352 26.56 23.05 9.29
C LEU A 352 27.77 23.90 9.65
N VAL A 353 28.82 23.90 8.82
CA VAL A 353 30.03 24.73 9.02
C VAL A 353 29.72 26.24 9.02
N ALA A 354 28.68 26.65 8.30
CA ALA A 354 28.22 28.04 8.24
C ALA A 354 27.24 28.39 9.38
N LEU A 355 26.77 27.40 10.15
CA LEU A 355 25.84 27.55 11.29
C LEU A 355 26.58 27.44 12.63
N ARG A 356 27.57 28.31 12.85
CA ARG A 356 28.38 28.26 14.08
C ARG A 356 27.56 28.54 15.34
N TYR A 357 26.65 29.52 15.29
CA TYR A 357 25.93 30.02 16.46
C TYR A 357 24.51 29.47 16.60
N HIS A 358 23.99 28.80 15.57
CA HIS A 358 22.70 28.13 15.60
C HIS A 358 22.90 26.61 15.60
N ASP A 359 22.15 25.94 16.46
CA ASP A 359 22.05 24.49 16.44
C ASP A 359 20.84 24.06 15.62
N VAL A 360 20.96 22.90 14.96
CA VAL A 360 19.88 22.29 14.19
C VAL A 360 19.24 21.24 15.08
N MET A 361 17.94 21.40 15.31
CA MET A 361 17.16 20.56 16.21
C MET A 361 15.95 20.00 15.46
N PHE A 362 15.76 18.69 15.56
CA PHE A 362 14.54 18.03 15.10
C PHE A 362 13.66 17.72 16.30
N THR A 363 12.38 18.03 16.19
CA THR A 363 11.38 17.67 17.21
C THR A 363 10.37 16.72 16.58
N LEU A 364 10.29 15.50 17.12
CA LEU A 364 9.42 14.44 16.64
C LEU A 364 8.34 14.16 17.68
N ARG A 365 7.08 14.22 17.24
CA ARG A 365 5.92 13.77 18.00
C ARG A 365 5.38 12.48 17.40
N ILE A 366 5.26 11.45 18.24
CA ILE A 366 4.79 10.12 17.82
C ILE A 366 3.29 10.00 18.13
N LYS A 367 2.51 9.42 17.21
CA LYS A 367 1.07 9.17 17.45
C LYS A 367 0.86 8.16 18.58
N ASP A 368 -0.29 8.26 19.24
CA ASP A 368 -0.73 7.29 20.26
C ASP A 368 -0.88 5.88 19.68
N LEU A 369 -0.56 4.85 20.48
CA LEU A 369 -0.62 3.45 20.09
C LEU A 369 -2.02 3.06 19.60
N ALA A 370 -3.08 3.62 20.22
CA ALA A 370 -4.46 3.38 19.82
C ALA A 370 -4.72 3.70 18.33
N LYS A 371 -4.02 4.69 17.78
CA LYS A 371 -4.15 5.11 16.37
C LYS A 371 -3.31 4.28 15.39
N LEU A 372 -2.36 3.50 15.91
CA LEU A 372 -1.39 2.73 15.12
C LEU A 372 -1.63 1.21 15.19
N PHE A 373 -2.30 0.74 16.23
CA PHE A 373 -2.51 -0.67 16.50
C PHE A 373 -3.98 -0.95 16.82
N TYR A 374 -4.51 -2.06 16.30
CA TYR A 374 -5.88 -2.47 16.59
C TYR A 374 -5.97 -3.98 16.83
N ILE A 375 -6.93 -4.34 17.68
CA ILE A 375 -7.08 -5.69 18.25
C ILE A 375 -8.52 -6.17 18.05
N GLN A 376 -8.70 -7.49 18.04
CA GLN A 376 -10.01 -8.13 18.08
C GLN A 376 -10.92 -7.55 19.16
N ASP A 377 -12.18 -7.35 18.80
CA ASP A 377 -13.21 -7.05 19.77
C ASP A 377 -13.53 -8.31 20.59
N ASP A 378 -13.07 -8.31 21.84
CA ASP A 378 -13.36 -9.33 22.83
C ASP A 378 -13.65 -8.64 24.18
N SER A 379 -14.68 -9.11 24.88
CA SER A 379 -15.08 -8.62 26.20
C SER A 379 -14.02 -8.86 27.29
N THR A 380 -13.10 -9.79 27.04
CA THR A 380 -12.01 -10.14 27.98
C THR A 380 -10.82 -9.17 27.92
N LEU A 381 -10.75 -8.32 26.89
CA LEU A 381 -9.68 -7.35 26.70
C LEU A 381 -9.98 -6.02 27.39
N LEU A 382 -9.02 -5.56 28.20
CA LEU A 382 -9.01 -4.24 28.82
C LEU A 382 -8.72 -3.13 27.79
N ASP A 383 -8.77 -1.87 28.23
CA ASP A 383 -8.41 -0.72 27.40
C ASP A 383 -6.96 -0.79 26.88
N ILE A 384 -6.71 -0.13 25.75
CA ILE A 384 -5.42 -0.21 25.03
C ILE A 384 -4.20 0.17 25.88
N GLN A 385 -4.34 1.12 26.81
CA GLN A 385 -3.26 1.53 27.73
C GLN A 385 -2.87 0.40 28.71
N ASN A 386 -3.86 -0.38 29.16
CA ASN A 386 -3.62 -1.54 30.01
C ASN A 386 -3.01 -2.69 29.20
N ILE A 387 -3.40 -2.84 27.94
CA ILE A 387 -2.77 -3.82 27.03
C ILE A 387 -1.31 -3.45 26.77
N GLN A 388 -1.02 -2.17 26.54
CA GLN A 388 0.35 -1.69 26.29
C GLN A 388 1.29 -2.07 27.44
N SER A 389 0.87 -1.81 28.67
CA SER A 389 1.64 -2.17 29.87
C SER A 389 1.69 -3.68 30.13
N GLN A 390 0.58 -4.40 29.96
CA GLN A 390 0.52 -5.85 30.18
C GLN A 390 1.42 -6.64 29.22
N TYR A 391 1.48 -6.24 27.96
CA TYR A 391 2.25 -6.92 26.90
C TYR A 391 3.56 -6.21 26.55
N ASN A 392 3.94 -5.18 27.31
CA ASN A 392 5.19 -4.43 27.14
C ASN A 392 5.38 -3.90 25.70
N ILE A 393 4.33 -3.28 25.14
CA ILE A 393 4.32 -2.73 23.79
C ILE A 393 4.90 -1.31 23.83
N HIS A 394 6.22 -1.23 23.93
CA HIS A 394 6.97 0.03 23.89
C HIS A 394 7.94 0.02 22.72
N LEU A 395 8.23 1.20 22.18
CA LEU A 395 9.29 1.35 21.18
C LEU A 395 10.63 0.91 21.77
N ARG A 396 11.40 0.12 21.03
CA ARG A 396 12.69 -0.40 21.52
C ARG A 396 13.83 0.57 21.31
N ASP A 397 13.86 1.21 20.16
CA ASP A 397 14.92 2.13 19.76
C ASP A 397 14.35 3.20 18.81
N LEU A 398 14.90 4.41 18.91
CA LEU A 398 14.54 5.57 18.10
C LEU A 398 15.80 6.38 17.84
N ARG A 399 16.22 6.44 16.57
CA ARG A 399 17.44 7.16 16.16
C ARG A 399 17.23 7.90 14.86
N LEU A 400 17.99 8.97 14.67
CA LEU A 400 18.01 9.75 13.43
C LEU A 400 19.35 9.54 12.73
N TRP A 401 19.35 8.88 11.58
CA TRP A 401 20.53 8.79 10.73
C TRP A 401 20.68 10.04 9.92
N VAL A 402 21.90 10.58 9.91
CA VAL A 402 22.23 11.80 9.19
C VAL A 402 23.43 11.55 8.29
N ASP A 403 23.27 11.85 6.99
CA ASP A 403 24.38 11.83 6.04
C ASP A 403 25.17 13.13 6.15
N TYR A 404 26.39 13.02 6.68
CA TYR A 404 27.34 14.13 6.75
C TYR A 404 28.22 14.15 5.50
N VAL A 405 28.44 15.34 4.96
CA VAL A 405 29.36 15.57 3.85
C VAL A 405 30.60 16.28 4.38
N PHE A 406 31.76 15.71 4.11
CA PHE A 406 33.07 16.27 4.46
C PHE A 406 33.68 16.92 3.22
N LEU A 407 34.02 18.20 3.33
CA LEU A 407 34.56 18.99 2.24
C LEU A 407 36.07 19.13 2.37
N ASP A 408 36.74 19.37 1.24
CA ASP A 408 38.15 19.75 1.26
C ASP A 408 38.35 21.12 1.94
N SER A 409 39.54 21.35 2.49
CA SER A 409 39.87 22.50 3.34
C SER A 409 39.55 23.84 2.68
N ASP A 410 39.79 23.98 1.38
CA ASP A 410 39.57 25.23 0.64
C ASP A 410 38.08 25.49 0.37
N GLU A 411 37.29 24.44 0.10
CA GLU A 411 35.85 24.57 -0.05
C GLU A 411 35.18 24.83 1.29
N ARG A 412 35.57 24.09 2.34
CA ARG A 412 35.13 24.29 3.71
C ARG A 412 35.34 25.73 4.20
N ARG A 413 36.52 26.32 3.94
CA ARG A 413 36.81 27.73 4.28
C ARG A 413 35.89 28.70 3.53
N ARG A 414 35.63 28.44 2.24
CA ARG A 414 34.69 29.26 1.45
C ARG A 414 33.29 29.18 2.04
N PHE A 415 32.77 27.99 2.32
CA PHE A 415 31.45 27.82 2.95
C PHE A 415 31.34 28.51 4.31
N ALA A 416 32.40 28.50 5.12
CA ALA A 416 32.37 29.16 6.44
C ALA A 416 32.38 30.70 6.36
N GLN A 417 32.96 31.29 5.30
CA GLN A 417 33.16 32.73 5.16
C GLN A 417 32.10 33.41 4.29
N SER A 418 31.58 32.72 3.28
CA SER A 418 30.62 33.29 2.35
C SER A 418 29.22 33.35 2.95
N THR A 419 28.46 34.33 2.48
CA THR A 419 27.02 34.43 2.71
C THR A 419 26.31 33.51 1.73
N HIS A 420 25.40 32.67 2.20
CA HIS A 420 24.65 31.73 1.36
C HIS A 420 23.18 32.11 1.31
N GLU A 421 22.58 31.95 0.13
CA GLU A 421 21.14 32.02 -0.06
C GLU A 421 20.68 30.73 -0.73
N TYR A 422 19.75 30.04 -0.08
CA TYR A 422 19.15 28.81 -0.60
C TYR A 422 17.68 29.07 -0.89
N LEU A 423 17.26 28.78 -2.11
CA LEU A 423 15.85 28.62 -2.43
C LEU A 423 15.39 27.29 -1.83
N ILE A 424 14.57 27.34 -0.79
CA ILE A 424 14.05 26.17 -0.09
C ILE A 424 12.58 25.96 -0.44
N GLU A 425 12.11 24.75 -0.18
CA GLU A 425 10.70 24.40 -0.30
C GLU A 425 10.17 24.06 1.09
N ILE A 426 9.05 24.67 1.46
CA ILE A 426 8.39 24.53 2.75
C ILE A 426 6.98 23.98 2.57
N VAL A 427 6.52 23.19 3.53
CA VAL A 427 5.16 22.65 3.54
C VAL A 427 4.28 23.52 4.44
N GLN A 428 3.09 23.88 3.94
CA GLN A 428 2.03 24.44 4.78
C GLN A 428 0.78 23.58 4.62
N PHE A 429 -0.04 23.51 5.67
CA PHE A 429 -1.27 22.74 5.64
C PHE A 429 -2.33 23.34 6.55
N GLU A 430 -3.58 23.07 6.23
CA GLU A 430 -4.74 23.48 7.01
C GLU A 430 -5.75 22.32 7.11
N GLU A 431 -6.24 22.07 8.32
CA GLU A 431 -7.14 20.96 8.64
C GLU A 431 -8.50 21.49 9.11
N HIS A 432 -9.58 20.98 8.51
CA HIS A 432 -10.95 21.29 8.89
C HIS A 432 -11.64 20.01 9.39
N HIS A 433 -12.18 20.05 10.60
CA HIS A 433 -12.81 18.90 11.27
C HIS A 433 -14.33 19.05 11.38
N GLY A 434 -15.03 17.92 11.44
CA GLY A 434 -16.45 17.89 11.81
C GLY A 434 -17.38 18.51 10.76
N ILE A 435 -16.98 18.48 9.50
CA ILE A 435 -17.79 19.04 8.41
C ILE A 435 -19.05 18.17 8.23
N LEU A 436 -20.21 18.82 8.10
CA LEU A 436 -21.52 18.21 7.89
C LEU A 436 -22.22 18.87 6.71
N GLY A 437 -22.85 18.06 5.86
CA GLY A 437 -23.64 18.53 4.72
C GLY A 437 -23.20 17.93 3.39
N ARG A 438 -23.96 18.23 2.34
CA ARG A 438 -23.71 17.72 0.97
C ARG A 438 -22.68 18.57 0.20
N GLN A 439 -22.49 19.81 0.62
CA GLN A 439 -21.52 20.73 0.04
C GLN A 439 -20.78 21.45 1.16
N TYR A 440 -19.52 21.75 0.92
CA TYR A 440 -18.69 22.51 1.85
C TYR A 440 -17.79 23.45 1.05
N ASN A 441 -17.62 24.67 1.55
CA ASN A 441 -16.63 25.59 1.01
C ASN A 441 -15.48 25.72 2.00
N ALA A 442 -14.33 25.16 1.66
CA ALA A 442 -13.13 25.21 2.47
C ALA A 442 -12.37 26.49 2.16
N ASN A 443 -12.39 27.46 3.07
CA ASN A 443 -11.57 28.67 2.97
C ASN A 443 -10.18 28.37 3.54
N LEU A 444 -9.14 28.64 2.76
CA LEU A 444 -7.76 28.26 3.07
C LEU A 444 -6.89 29.50 3.19
N VAL A 445 -6.01 29.53 4.18
CA VAL A 445 -5.08 30.64 4.43
C VAL A 445 -3.66 30.14 4.30
N PHE A 446 -3.09 30.33 3.12
CA PHE A 446 -1.70 30.02 2.83
C PHE A 446 -0.92 31.25 2.40
N ALA A 447 0.40 31.11 2.40
CA ALA A 447 1.31 32.16 1.98
C ALA A 447 2.44 31.60 1.11
N HIS A 448 3.24 32.51 0.59
CA HIS A 448 4.40 32.28 -0.28
C HIS A 448 4.02 31.84 -1.71
N PRO A 449 4.99 31.84 -2.65
CA PRO A 449 4.80 31.27 -3.97
C PRO A 449 4.67 29.74 -3.93
N THR A 450 3.46 29.24 -4.17
CA THR A 450 3.09 27.83 -4.12
C THR A 450 3.24 27.15 -5.48
N LYS A 451 3.80 25.92 -5.47
CA LYS A 451 3.98 25.06 -6.64
C LYS A 451 2.70 24.30 -7.00
N PHE A 452 2.11 23.62 -6.01
CA PHE A 452 0.93 22.79 -6.18
C PHE A 452 0.17 22.63 -4.86
N LEU A 453 -1.08 22.19 -4.97
CA LEU A 453 -1.99 21.84 -3.89
C LEU A 453 -2.22 20.32 -3.91
N ILE A 454 -2.32 19.72 -2.72
CA ILE A 454 -2.83 18.36 -2.53
C ILE A 454 -3.93 18.45 -1.48
N TRP A 455 -5.08 17.85 -1.73
CA TRP A 455 -6.13 17.76 -0.71
C TRP A 455 -6.89 16.46 -0.83
N TYR A 456 -7.55 16.10 0.26
CA TYR A 456 -8.41 14.94 0.31
C TYR A 456 -9.43 15.09 1.44
N VAL A 457 -10.40 14.19 1.42
CA VAL A 457 -11.48 14.13 2.40
C VAL A 457 -11.57 12.72 2.94
N GLN A 458 -11.70 12.58 4.26
CA GLN A 458 -11.86 11.29 4.93
C GLN A 458 -12.98 11.36 5.97
N PRO A 459 -13.66 10.24 6.28
CA PRO A 459 -14.54 10.15 7.45
C PRO A 459 -13.71 10.24 8.73
N ASN A 460 -14.23 10.90 9.76
CA ASN A 460 -13.59 10.95 11.09
C ASN A 460 -13.26 9.56 11.66
N GLN A 461 -14.09 8.56 11.35
CA GLN A 461 -13.93 7.18 11.78
C GLN A 461 -12.62 6.54 11.28
N TYR A 462 -12.06 7.00 10.16
CA TYR A 462 -10.79 6.46 9.65
C TYR A 462 -9.58 6.97 10.45
N ARG A 463 -9.75 8.04 11.24
CA ARG A 463 -8.66 8.69 11.99
C ARG A 463 -8.70 8.45 13.48
N HIS A 464 -9.79 7.88 13.99
CA HIS A 464 -10.04 7.72 15.42
C HIS A 464 -10.26 6.25 15.77
N ASN A 465 -9.60 5.82 16.83
CA ASN A 465 -9.77 4.50 17.41
C ASN A 465 -9.81 4.59 18.95
N PRO A 466 -10.86 5.21 19.53
CA PRO A 466 -10.94 5.41 20.97
C PRO A 466 -10.99 4.10 21.75
N THR A 467 -11.51 3.03 21.13
CA THR A 467 -11.70 1.71 21.77
C THR A 467 -10.55 0.73 21.54
N GLY A 468 -9.54 1.08 20.74
CA GLY A 468 -8.46 0.16 20.36
C GLY A 468 -8.85 -0.95 19.37
N ARG A 469 -10.10 -0.95 18.89
CA ARG A 469 -10.69 -2.04 18.06
C ARG A 469 -10.93 -1.64 16.60
N ASN A 470 -11.07 -0.35 16.34
CA ASN A 470 -11.30 0.18 15.00
C ASN A 470 -9.99 0.28 14.22
N LYS A 471 -10.02 -0.07 12.93
CA LYS A 471 -8.86 0.10 12.04
C LYS A 471 -8.78 1.57 11.59
N CYS A 472 -7.75 2.30 12.03
CA CYS A 472 -7.42 3.58 11.42
C CYS A 472 -6.87 3.36 10.00
N GLN A 473 -7.36 4.15 9.04
CA GLN A 473 -7.06 4.01 7.61
C GLN A 473 -6.44 5.30 7.06
N TRP A 474 -5.19 5.56 7.44
CA TRP A 474 -4.47 6.78 7.08
C TRP A 474 -4.27 6.97 5.57
N ASN A 475 -4.09 5.86 4.84
CA ASN A 475 -3.84 5.81 3.39
C ASN A 475 -5.08 5.47 2.55
N ASN A 476 -6.28 5.51 3.13
CA ASN A 476 -7.52 5.30 2.38
C ASN A 476 -8.26 6.63 2.20
N PHE A 477 -8.20 7.17 0.99
CA PHE A 477 -8.94 8.39 0.62
C PHE A 477 -10.25 8.06 -0.13
N GLY A 478 -10.53 6.78 -0.38
CA GLY A 478 -11.72 6.33 -1.10
C GLY A 478 -12.91 6.02 -0.19
N THR A 479 -14.02 5.58 -0.78
CA THR A 479 -15.23 5.17 -0.05
C THR A 479 -15.21 3.71 0.40
N ARG A 480 -14.43 2.86 -0.28
CA ARG A 480 -14.38 1.41 -0.07
C ARG A 480 -13.11 0.97 0.68
N PRO A 481 -13.13 -0.20 1.34
CA PRO A 481 -11.94 -0.75 2.00
C PRO A 481 -10.75 -1.01 1.05
N ASP A 482 -11.02 -1.27 -0.23
CA ASP A 482 -10.00 -1.47 -1.27
C ASP A 482 -9.39 -0.16 -1.79
N LYS A 483 -9.67 0.99 -1.14
CA LYS A 483 -9.22 2.34 -1.52
C LYS A 483 -9.74 2.82 -2.88
N THR A 484 -10.90 2.31 -3.27
CA THR A 484 -11.60 2.69 -4.50
C THR A 484 -12.86 3.47 -4.19
N GLY A 485 -13.31 4.27 -5.14
CA GLY A 485 -14.53 5.07 -5.06
C GLY A 485 -14.29 6.48 -4.53
N TYR A 486 -14.95 7.46 -5.14
CA TYR A 486 -14.67 8.88 -4.89
C TYR A 486 -15.57 9.47 -3.80
N PRO A 487 -15.01 10.12 -2.77
CA PRO A 487 -15.77 10.88 -1.79
C PRO A 487 -16.51 12.09 -2.39
N LEU A 488 -15.91 12.68 -3.43
CA LEU A 488 -16.35 13.92 -4.06
C LEU A 488 -16.96 13.65 -5.42
N ARG A 489 -18.08 14.32 -5.71
CA ARG A 489 -18.75 14.31 -7.02
C ARG A 489 -18.12 15.32 -7.96
N SER A 490 -17.85 16.51 -7.46
CA SER A 490 -17.23 17.61 -8.20
C SER A 490 -16.58 18.57 -7.21
N GLU A 491 -15.56 19.28 -7.69
CA GLU A 491 -14.83 20.25 -6.90
C GLU A 491 -14.35 21.42 -7.75
N SER A 492 -14.19 22.58 -7.14
CA SER A 492 -13.74 23.78 -7.84
C SER A 492 -12.85 24.65 -6.97
N ILE A 493 -11.71 25.08 -7.52
CA ILE A 493 -10.80 26.03 -6.88
C ILE A 493 -11.20 27.45 -7.27
N ARG A 494 -11.37 28.30 -6.26
CA ARG A 494 -11.70 29.71 -6.38
C ARG A 494 -10.59 30.56 -5.78
N LEU A 495 -10.18 31.58 -6.54
CA LEU A 495 -9.30 32.64 -6.06
C LEU A 495 -10.07 33.96 -6.12
N ASN A 496 -10.24 34.60 -4.98
CA ASN A 496 -11.00 35.82 -4.78
C ASN A 496 -12.44 35.67 -5.32
N THR A 497 -12.73 36.29 -6.46
CA THR A 497 -14.06 36.24 -7.11
C THR A 497 -14.13 35.32 -8.31
N TYR A 498 -13.00 34.71 -8.73
CA TYR A 498 -12.90 33.94 -9.96
C TYR A 498 -12.63 32.45 -9.68
N ASN A 499 -13.37 31.57 -10.36
CA ASN A 499 -13.11 30.14 -10.34
C ASN A 499 -12.05 29.80 -11.40
N ILE A 500 -10.89 29.29 -10.97
CA ILE A 500 -9.83 28.89 -11.91
C ILE A 500 -10.23 27.62 -12.65
N THR A 501 -10.94 26.74 -11.97
CA THR A 501 -11.41 25.46 -12.51
C THR A 501 -12.91 25.50 -12.70
N ASP A 502 -13.41 24.86 -13.76
CA ASP A 502 -14.84 24.76 -14.02
C ASP A 502 -15.53 24.03 -12.85
N PRO A 503 -16.57 24.61 -12.22
CA PRO A 503 -17.32 23.96 -11.14
C PRO A 503 -18.02 22.66 -11.53
N THR A 504 -18.18 22.42 -12.84
CA THR A 504 -18.79 21.21 -13.39
C THR A 504 -17.77 20.12 -13.72
N ASN A 505 -16.48 20.36 -13.51
CA ASN A 505 -15.44 19.38 -13.76
C ASN A 505 -15.62 18.11 -12.91
N ASP A 506 -15.40 16.97 -13.55
CA ASP A 506 -15.38 15.66 -12.91
C ASP A 506 -14.14 15.54 -12.01
N ILE A 507 -14.30 14.85 -10.87
CA ILE A 507 -13.23 14.58 -9.89
C ILE A 507 -11.99 13.94 -10.51
N LYS A 508 -12.20 13.18 -11.59
CA LYS A 508 -11.16 12.53 -12.39
C LYS A 508 -10.14 13.50 -12.97
N PHE A 509 -10.50 14.78 -13.13
CA PHE A 509 -9.55 15.79 -13.57
C PHE A 509 -8.39 15.95 -12.58
N PHE A 510 -8.70 16.08 -11.29
CA PHE A 510 -7.69 16.29 -10.25
C PHE A 510 -6.99 14.99 -9.82
N ASN A 511 -7.66 13.85 -9.96
CA ASN A 511 -7.11 12.55 -9.56
C ASN A 511 -6.32 11.84 -10.68
N PHE A 512 -6.69 12.02 -11.96
CA PHE A 512 -6.00 11.36 -13.08
C PHE A 512 -5.30 12.33 -14.03
N VAL A 513 -5.97 13.39 -14.48
CA VAL A 513 -5.41 14.28 -15.52
C VAL A 513 -4.23 15.07 -14.98
N GLN A 514 -4.39 15.74 -13.84
CA GLN A 514 -3.33 16.51 -13.20
C GLN A 514 -2.10 15.65 -12.85
N PRO A 515 -2.25 14.48 -12.20
CA PRO A 515 -1.14 13.55 -11.96
C PRO A 515 -0.48 13.03 -13.24
N TYR A 516 -1.25 12.71 -14.27
CA TYR A 516 -0.71 12.24 -15.55
C TYR A 516 0.13 13.31 -16.26
N GLU A 517 -0.27 14.58 -16.19
CA GLU A 517 0.44 15.69 -16.85
C GLU A 517 1.73 16.07 -16.11
N TYR A 518 1.71 16.13 -14.78
CA TYR A 518 2.77 16.80 -14.01
C TYR A 518 3.57 15.89 -13.05
N PHE A 519 3.07 14.71 -12.72
CA PHE A 519 3.62 13.86 -11.66
C PHE A 519 3.99 12.45 -12.18
N LYS A 520 4.61 11.63 -11.32
CA LYS A 520 5.17 10.32 -11.72
C LYS A 520 4.18 9.18 -11.59
N HIS A 521 3.22 9.31 -10.68
CA HIS A 521 2.26 8.27 -10.36
C HIS A 521 0.88 8.88 -10.14
N SER A 522 -0.16 8.14 -10.52
CA SER A 522 -1.54 8.52 -10.23
C SER A 522 -1.88 8.11 -8.80
N PRO A 523 -2.37 9.04 -7.97
CA PRO A 523 -2.75 8.76 -6.60
C PRO A 523 -3.94 7.80 -6.50
N THR A 524 -4.21 7.31 -5.29
CA THR A 524 -5.41 6.51 -5.00
C THR A 524 -6.69 7.34 -5.15
N ASP A 525 -7.84 6.69 -5.34
CA ASP A 525 -9.12 7.38 -5.52
C ASP A 525 -9.42 8.26 -4.29
N GLY A 526 -9.75 9.53 -4.54
CA GLY A 526 -10.12 10.51 -3.50
C GLY A 526 -8.97 11.40 -3.02
N LEU A 527 -7.74 11.16 -3.45
CA LEU A 527 -6.62 12.09 -3.29
C LEU A 527 -6.51 12.99 -4.53
N ASN A 528 -6.65 14.31 -4.33
CA ASN A 528 -6.73 15.28 -5.42
C ASN A 528 -5.50 16.16 -5.45
N VAL A 529 -5.05 16.50 -6.66
CA VAL A 529 -3.85 17.30 -6.87
C VAL A 529 -4.10 18.35 -7.94
N TYR A 530 -3.55 19.54 -7.73
CA TYR A 530 -3.55 20.59 -8.74
C TYR A 530 -2.21 21.32 -8.78
N SER A 531 -1.59 21.37 -9.95
CA SER A 531 -0.29 22.03 -10.14
C SER A 531 -0.44 23.42 -10.74
N PHE A 532 0.22 24.41 -10.13
CA PHE A 532 0.48 25.72 -10.74
C PHE A 532 1.82 25.74 -11.49
N SER A 533 2.72 24.81 -11.16
CA SER A 533 4.00 24.61 -11.82
C SER A 533 3.87 23.71 -13.05
N THR A 534 4.65 23.98 -14.09
CA THR A 534 4.76 23.10 -15.26
C THR A 534 5.57 21.83 -14.99
N ILE A 535 6.50 21.87 -14.04
CA ILE A 535 7.36 20.75 -13.64
C ILE A 535 7.52 20.80 -12.12
N PRO A 536 6.49 20.41 -11.34
CA PRO A 536 6.49 20.55 -9.88
C PRO A 536 7.54 19.70 -9.17
N MET A 537 8.10 18.69 -9.84
CA MET A 537 9.08 17.74 -9.30
C MET A 537 10.51 18.28 -9.29
N GLU A 538 10.83 19.23 -10.17
CA GLU A 538 12.15 19.85 -10.18
C GLU A 538 12.24 20.95 -9.14
N HIS A 539 13.42 21.12 -8.56
CA HIS A 539 13.73 22.23 -7.66
C HIS A 539 13.74 23.57 -8.39
N GLN A 540 14.15 23.55 -9.67
CA GLN A 540 14.16 24.74 -10.51
C GLN A 540 12.71 25.26 -10.65
N PRO A 541 12.41 26.52 -10.26
CA PRO A 541 11.08 27.06 -10.40
C PRO A 541 10.64 27.13 -11.85
N SER A 542 9.46 26.56 -12.15
CA SER A 542 8.92 26.51 -13.51
C SER A 542 7.56 27.20 -13.67
N ALA A 543 6.91 27.57 -12.56
CA ALA A 543 5.80 28.52 -12.39
C ALA A 543 5.26 28.39 -10.95
N THR A 544 4.64 29.44 -10.40
CA THR A 544 4.10 29.45 -9.03
C THR A 544 2.90 30.39 -8.91
N CYS A 545 1.98 30.11 -8.00
CA CYS A 545 0.93 31.05 -7.59
C CYS A 545 1.31 31.69 -6.24
N ASN A 546 1.29 33.02 -6.12
CA ASN A 546 1.68 33.69 -4.88
C ASN A 546 0.48 33.88 -3.94
N PHE A 547 0.32 32.98 -2.96
CA PHE A 547 -0.78 33.03 -2.01
C PHE A 547 -0.69 34.19 -1.00
N SER A 548 0.50 34.77 -0.77
CA SER A 548 0.62 36.00 0.03
C SER A 548 -0.05 37.24 -0.60
N ARG A 549 -0.49 37.15 -1.86
CA ARG A 549 -1.18 38.23 -2.58
C ARG A 549 -2.64 37.92 -2.88
N ILE A 550 -3.14 36.79 -2.39
CA ILE A 550 -4.53 36.37 -2.60
C ILE A 550 -5.26 36.53 -1.27
N ASP A 551 -6.42 37.20 -1.32
CA ASP A 551 -7.20 37.50 -0.12
C ASP A 551 -8.10 36.34 0.27
N ASP A 552 -8.71 35.66 -0.72
CA ASP A 552 -9.62 34.54 -0.51
C ASP A 552 -9.24 33.37 -1.43
N LEU A 553 -8.72 32.30 -0.85
CA LEU A 553 -8.53 31.01 -1.51
C LEU A 553 -9.59 30.06 -0.96
N SER A 554 -10.45 29.54 -1.84
CA SER A 554 -11.50 28.61 -1.44
C SER A 554 -11.57 27.39 -2.36
N ILE A 555 -11.84 26.22 -1.77
CA ILE A 555 -12.14 24.99 -2.50
C ILE A 555 -13.59 24.61 -2.21
N ASN A 556 -14.44 24.68 -3.24
CA ASN A 556 -15.82 24.22 -3.14
C ASN A 556 -15.86 22.71 -3.38
N LEU A 557 -16.43 21.99 -2.43
CA LEU A 557 -16.52 20.53 -2.41
C LEU A 557 -17.98 20.11 -2.47
N ILE A 558 -18.32 19.17 -3.35
CA ILE A 558 -19.64 18.55 -3.42
C ILE A 558 -19.48 17.05 -3.19
N PHE A 559 -20.04 16.53 -2.10
CA PHE A 559 -19.88 15.14 -1.69
C PHE A 559 -20.82 14.19 -2.45
N THR A 560 -20.39 12.93 -2.61
CA THR A 560 -21.22 11.85 -3.17
C THR A 560 -22.19 11.30 -2.13
N ASP A 561 -23.34 10.79 -2.59
CA ASP A 561 -24.32 10.15 -1.70
C ASP A 561 -23.75 8.87 -1.05
N GLU A 562 -22.86 8.14 -1.76
CA GLU A 562 -22.14 6.98 -1.22
C GLU A 562 -21.29 7.36 -0.01
N PHE A 563 -20.53 8.45 -0.10
CA PHE A 563 -19.69 8.94 0.98
C PHE A 563 -20.50 9.40 2.20
N LEU A 564 -21.61 10.10 1.97
CA LEU A 564 -22.51 10.52 3.06
C LEU A 564 -23.15 9.32 3.77
N ASN A 565 -23.55 8.29 3.02
CA ASN A 565 -24.08 7.05 3.60
C ASN A 565 -23.03 6.31 4.42
N LEU A 566 -21.77 6.29 3.98
CA LEU A 566 -20.65 5.70 4.74
C LEU A 566 -20.52 6.34 6.13
N ILE A 567 -20.56 7.68 6.19
CA ILE A 567 -20.44 8.44 7.44
C ILE A 567 -21.61 8.15 8.39
N ASN A 568 -22.83 8.07 7.85
CA ASN A 568 -24.03 7.85 8.65
C ASN A 568 -24.18 6.40 9.14
N ASN A 569 -23.74 5.42 8.35
CA ASN A 569 -23.95 4.00 8.66
C ASN A 569 -22.88 3.41 9.57
N ASN A 570 -21.62 3.86 9.47
CA ASN A 570 -20.50 3.28 10.20
C ASN A 570 -20.24 3.97 11.55
N VAL A 571 -21.26 4.11 12.41
CA VAL A 571 -21.07 4.77 13.71
C VAL A 571 -20.11 3.95 14.58
N VAL A 572 -18.91 4.48 14.81
CA VAL A 572 -17.93 3.92 15.75
C VAL A 572 -18.19 4.51 17.13
N ASN A 573 -18.34 3.65 18.14
CA ASN A 573 -18.58 4.08 19.52
C ASN A 573 -17.47 5.04 19.98
N GLY A 574 -17.86 6.25 20.40
CA GLY A 574 -16.94 7.28 20.90
C GLY A 574 -16.31 8.18 19.83
N VAL A 575 -16.74 8.10 18.57
CA VAL A 575 -16.29 8.99 17.49
C VAL A 575 -17.48 9.78 16.94
N GLU A 576 -17.35 11.10 16.88
CA GLU A 576 -18.37 11.96 16.25
C GLU A 576 -18.39 11.76 14.73
N SER A 577 -19.59 11.49 14.20
CA SER A 577 -19.81 11.42 12.76
C SER A 577 -19.53 12.78 12.13
N GLY A 578 -18.62 12.80 11.17
CA GLY A 578 -18.22 14.02 10.49
C GLY A 578 -17.16 13.75 9.44
N ILE A 579 -16.92 14.78 8.66
CA ILE A 579 -15.95 14.78 7.57
C ILE A 579 -14.69 15.52 8.03
N PHE A 580 -13.54 14.93 7.75
CA PHE A 580 -12.22 15.53 7.89
C PHE A 580 -11.73 15.96 6.50
N PHE A 581 -11.33 17.22 6.37
CA PHE A 581 -10.70 17.77 5.18
C PHE A 581 -9.31 18.29 5.54
N VAL A 582 -8.34 18.07 4.66
CA VAL A 582 -7.03 18.68 4.76
C VAL A 582 -6.52 19.10 3.39
N CYS A 583 -5.85 20.25 3.37
CA CYS A 583 -5.14 20.74 2.20
C CYS A 583 -3.66 20.97 2.56
N TYR A 584 -2.77 20.46 1.73
CA TYR A 584 -1.33 20.66 1.78
C TYR A 584 -0.89 21.50 0.59
N VAL A 585 0.08 22.39 0.82
CA VAL A 585 0.76 23.17 -0.21
C VAL A 585 2.27 23.04 -0.07
N LEU A 586 2.94 22.99 -1.20
CA LEU A 586 4.40 23.09 -1.27
C LEU A 586 4.79 24.45 -1.84
N SER A 587 5.43 25.29 -1.03
CA SER A 587 5.75 26.67 -1.37
C SER A 587 7.25 26.94 -1.32
N TYR A 588 7.71 27.93 -2.07
CA TYR A 588 9.10 28.38 -2.03
C TYR A 588 9.33 29.45 -0.97
N ASP A 589 10.51 29.41 -0.34
CA ASP A 589 11.05 30.48 0.48
C ASP A 589 12.57 30.58 0.28
N ILE A 590 13.20 31.63 0.81
CA ILE A 590 14.65 31.83 0.75
C ILE A 590 15.22 31.73 2.15
N MET A 591 16.09 30.75 2.39
CA MET A 591 16.92 30.68 3.58
C MET A 591 18.22 31.44 3.35
N ARG A 592 18.53 32.38 4.25
CA ARG A 592 19.81 33.10 4.26
C ARG A 592 20.68 32.62 5.40
N ILE A 593 21.95 32.38 5.11
CA ILE A 593 22.97 32.03 6.11
C ILE A 593 24.07 33.09 6.05
N MET A 594 24.20 33.86 7.13
CA MET A 594 25.16 34.95 7.24
C MET A 594 25.72 35.00 8.66
N SER A 595 27.02 35.24 8.78
CA SER A 595 27.70 35.46 10.07
C SER A 595 27.45 34.38 11.13
N GLY A 596 27.33 33.11 10.71
CA GLY A 596 27.14 31.99 11.64
C GLY A 596 25.68 31.69 12.02
N MET A 597 24.70 32.40 11.44
CA MET A 597 23.27 32.29 11.76
C MET A 597 22.44 32.05 10.49
N ALA A 598 21.32 31.36 10.62
CA ALA A 598 20.33 31.17 9.56
C ALA A 598 19.02 31.89 9.88
N GLY A 599 18.32 32.36 8.85
CA GLY A 599 16.96 32.87 8.94
C GLY A 599 16.21 32.74 7.62
N LEU A 600 14.88 32.70 7.70
CA LEU A 600 14.00 32.80 6.52
C LEU A 600 13.88 34.26 6.08
N ALA A 601 13.92 34.49 4.77
CA ALA A 601 13.84 35.82 4.19
C ALA A 601 12.41 36.39 4.25
N PHE A 602 11.40 35.52 4.07
CA PHE A 602 10.01 35.90 4.17
C PHE A 602 9.39 35.18 5.37
N GLN A 603 8.88 35.95 6.32
CA GLN A 603 8.10 35.41 7.42
C GLN A 603 6.69 35.94 7.26
N THR A 604 5.72 35.04 7.37
CA THR A 604 4.33 35.43 7.54
C THR A 604 4.13 35.78 9.00
N SER A 605 3.60 36.99 9.25
CA SER A 605 3.04 37.30 10.56
C SER A 605 1.77 36.47 10.70
N THR A 606 1.89 35.29 11.30
CA THR A 606 0.75 34.51 11.79
C THR A 606 0.07 35.26 12.91
#